data_AF-A0A7C1K9H8-F1
#
_entry.id   AF-A0A7C1K9H8-F1
#
_cell.length_a   1.000
_cell.length_b   1.000
_cell.length_c   1.000
_cell.angle_alpha   90.00
_cell.angle_beta   90.00
_cell.angle_gamma   90.00
#
_symmetry.space_group_name_H-M   'P 1'
#
loop_
_entity.id
_entity.type
_entity.pdbx_description
1 polymer ?
#
loop_
_entity_poly.entity_id
_entity_poly.type
_entity_poly.pdbx_seq_one_letter_code
_entity_poly.pdbx_strand_id
1 'polypeptide(L)'
;MTFLQSPPRSGVMSRLHPYRSPEEVRRLLERLHTGPAHLVHPQHVIAAMRRERPAIVRFNGWLADHIVGLAGTMAFFYFLALLMAGWALWQSGIEHDRGFDPFPYAFLFFILGGIMQSLFVPTMLTASNRAAERDRIKDEADHRAWTHLYEVNDEQLRILRRLADWLDEQERHASAPRA
;
A
#
# COMPACT_ATOMS: atom_id res chain seq x y z
N MET A 1 -52.84 39.64 28.26
CA MET A 1 -51.83 38.68 28.75
C MET A 1 -52.47 37.31 28.63
N THR A 2 -52.08 36.40 27.75
CA THR A 2 -50.75 35.79 27.64
C THR A 2 -50.68 35.05 26.31
N PHE A 3 -49.53 35.19 25.64
CA PHE A 3 -49.17 34.58 24.37
C PHE A 3 -49.31 33.05 24.42
N LEU A 4 -50.23 32.49 23.64
CA LEU A 4 -50.11 31.12 23.17
C LEU A 4 -49.23 31.13 21.90
N GLN A 5 -48.00 30.72 22.12
CA GLN A 5 -46.95 30.43 21.15
C GLN A 5 -47.49 29.48 20.07
N SER A 6 -47.88 30.05 18.93
CA SER A 6 -48.19 29.27 17.73
C SER A 6 -46.89 28.75 17.12
N PRO A 7 -46.82 27.48 16.67
CA PRO A 7 -45.60 26.93 16.10
C PRO A 7 -45.19 27.72 14.84
N PRO A 8 -43.88 27.92 14.59
CA PRO A 8 -43.43 28.63 13.41
C PRO A 8 -43.86 27.86 12.15
N ARG A 9 -44.48 28.61 11.24
CA ARG A 9 -45.02 28.16 9.95
C ARG A 9 -44.00 27.28 9.23
N SER A 10 -44.41 26.05 8.97
CA SER A 10 -43.77 24.97 8.21
C SER A 10 -43.52 25.28 6.72
N GLY A 11 -43.41 26.56 6.34
CA GLY A 11 -43.37 27.01 4.93
C GLY A 11 -42.00 27.40 4.39
N VAL A 12 -40.96 27.45 5.24
CA VAL A 12 -39.62 27.94 4.84
C VAL A 12 -38.64 26.79 4.59
N MET A 13 -38.72 25.68 5.35
CA MET A 13 -37.90 24.49 5.06
C MET A 13 -38.35 23.74 3.79
N SER A 14 -39.56 23.98 3.29
CA SER A 14 -40.10 23.31 2.11
C SER A 14 -39.64 23.90 0.76
N ARG A 15 -38.90 25.02 0.77
CA ARG A 15 -38.44 25.70 -0.45
C ARG A 15 -36.93 25.64 -0.69
N LEU A 16 -36.19 24.99 0.21
CA LEU A 16 -34.73 24.85 0.15
C LEU A 16 -34.26 23.56 -0.55
N HIS A 17 -35.17 22.70 -1.02
CA HIS A 17 -34.81 21.38 -1.55
C HIS A 17 -35.26 21.20 -3.01
N PRO A 18 -34.34 21.04 -3.97
CA PRO A 18 -34.64 20.59 -5.33
C PRO A 18 -35.09 19.12 -5.41
N TYR A 19 -35.39 18.49 -4.27
CA TYR A 19 -35.93 17.13 -4.18
C TYR A 19 -37.35 17.23 -3.62
N ARG A 20 -38.30 16.65 -4.35
CA ARG A 20 -39.72 16.99 -4.28
C ARG A 20 -40.45 16.38 -3.07
N SER A 21 -39.76 15.72 -2.13
CA SER A 21 -40.33 15.24 -0.87
C SER A 21 -39.27 15.00 0.22
N PRO A 22 -39.57 15.23 1.52
CA PRO A 22 -38.66 14.92 2.63
C PRO A 22 -38.25 13.43 2.66
N GLU A 23 -39.14 12.56 2.22
CA GLU A 23 -38.96 11.11 2.10
C GLU A 23 -37.94 10.73 1.01
N GLU A 24 -37.88 11.45 -0.10
CA GLU A 24 -36.88 11.21 -1.15
C GLU A 24 -35.50 11.67 -0.73
N VAL A 25 -35.41 12.81 -0.02
CA VAL A 25 -34.14 13.27 0.55
C VAL A 25 -33.62 12.24 1.53
N ARG A 26 -34.49 11.75 2.42
CA ARG A 26 -34.15 10.72 3.40
C ARG A 26 -33.74 9.41 2.73
N ARG A 27 -34.45 8.98 1.67
CA ARG A 27 -34.09 7.82 0.86
C ARG A 27 -32.80 8.00 0.06
N LEU A 28 -32.50 9.21 -0.42
CA LEU A 28 -31.25 9.51 -1.11
C LEU A 28 -30.07 9.53 -0.13
N LEU A 29 -30.29 10.10 1.06
CA LEU A 29 -29.32 10.09 2.16
C LEU A 29 -29.05 8.66 2.63
N GLU A 30 -30.09 7.85 2.80
CA GLU A 30 -29.97 6.42 3.10
C GLU A 30 -29.26 5.68 1.96
N ARG A 31 -29.56 5.94 0.69
CA ARG A 31 -28.83 5.33 -0.44
C ARG A 31 -27.36 5.72 -0.50
N LEU A 32 -27.01 6.95 -0.12
CA LEU A 32 -25.62 7.40 -0.03
C LEU A 32 -24.90 6.83 1.20
N HIS A 33 -25.61 6.59 2.31
CA HIS A 33 -25.06 5.93 3.51
C HIS A 33 -25.00 4.41 3.41
N THR A 34 -25.89 3.78 2.64
CA THR A 34 -26.10 2.32 2.57
C THR A 34 -25.59 1.73 1.26
N GLY A 35 -25.39 2.56 0.22
CA GLY A 35 -24.72 2.14 -1.00
C GLY A 35 -23.28 1.81 -0.68
N PRO A 36 -22.75 0.65 -1.14
CA PRO A 36 -21.38 0.27 -0.85
C PRO A 36 -20.49 1.41 -1.36
N ALA A 37 -19.80 2.08 -0.44
CA ALA A 37 -18.67 2.90 -0.81
C ALA A 37 -17.71 1.95 -1.52
N HIS A 38 -17.76 1.92 -2.85
CA HIS A 38 -16.86 1.15 -3.68
C HIS A 38 -15.51 1.85 -3.69
N LEU A 39 -15.02 2.20 -2.50
CA LEU A 39 -13.63 2.50 -2.25
C LEU A 39 -12.94 1.17 -2.40
N VAL A 40 -12.50 0.92 -3.63
CA VAL A 40 -11.65 -0.20 -3.99
C VAL A 40 -10.38 -0.03 -3.16
N HIS A 41 -10.36 -0.63 -1.97
CA HIS A 41 -9.22 -0.56 -1.08
C HIS A 41 -8.07 -1.37 -1.67
N PRO A 42 -6.89 -0.79 -2.00
CA PRO A 42 -5.77 -1.51 -2.63
C PRO A 42 -5.48 -2.91 -2.05
N GLN A 43 -5.71 -3.06 -0.74
CA GLN A 43 -5.54 -4.27 0.05
C GLN A 43 -6.33 -5.49 -0.46
N HIS A 44 -7.58 -5.34 -0.94
CA HIS A 44 -8.37 -6.51 -1.38
C HIS A 44 -7.88 -7.07 -2.73
N VAL A 45 -7.36 -6.20 -3.61
CA VAL A 45 -6.75 -6.60 -4.89
C VAL A 45 -5.47 -7.39 -4.65
N ILE A 46 -4.62 -6.92 -3.73
CA ILE A 46 -3.37 -7.59 -3.34
C ILE A 46 -3.65 -8.95 -2.66
N ALA A 47 -4.68 -9.02 -1.81
CA ALA A 47 -5.05 -10.24 -1.10
C ALA A 47 -5.54 -11.35 -2.05
N ALA A 48 -6.30 -11.00 -3.09
CA ALA A 48 -6.75 -11.95 -4.11
C ALA A 48 -5.54 -12.54 -4.88
N MET A 49 -4.63 -11.70 -5.37
CA MET A 49 -3.42 -12.18 -6.08
C MET A 49 -2.51 -13.06 -5.23
N ARG A 50 -2.46 -12.83 -3.91
CA ARG A 50 -1.65 -13.66 -3.01
C ARG A 50 -2.20 -15.09 -2.89
N ARG A 51 -3.53 -15.28 -3.01
CA ARG A 51 -4.17 -16.60 -2.84
C ARG A 51 -3.91 -17.56 -4.00
N GLU A 52 -3.65 -17.05 -5.20
CA GLU A 52 -3.48 -17.86 -6.41
C GLU A 52 -2.05 -18.40 -6.61
N ARG A 53 -1.09 -18.01 -5.75
CA ARG A 53 0.31 -18.42 -5.95
C ARG A 53 0.53 -19.90 -5.61
N PRO A 54 1.19 -20.68 -6.48
CA PRO A 54 1.44 -22.10 -6.25
C PRO A 54 2.35 -22.31 -5.03
N ALA A 55 2.22 -23.48 -4.39
CA ALA A 55 2.95 -23.81 -3.16
C ALA A 55 4.48 -23.77 -3.32
N ILE A 56 5.01 -24.17 -4.49
CA ILE A 56 6.45 -24.17 -4.81
C ILE A 56 7.03 -22.76 -4.78
N VAL A 57 6.33 -21.79 -5.38
CA VAL A 57 6.77 -20.39 -5.41
C VAL A 57 6.77 -19.79 -4.00
N ARG A 58 5.83 -20.21 -3.15
CA ARG A 58 5.80 -19.79 -1.73
C ARG A 58 6.97 -20.35 -0.94
N PHE A 59 7.31 -21.62 -1.13
CA PHE A 59 8.44 -22.26 -0.46
C PHE A 59 9.78 -21.64 -0.88
N ASN A 60 10.02 -21.53 -2.19
CA ASN A 60 11.24 -20.91 -2.73
C ASN A 60 11.38 -19.46 -2.25
N GLY A 61 10.27 -18.73 -2.20
CA GLY A 61 10.24 -17.39 -1.68
C GLY A 61 10.60 -17.31 -0.19
N TRP A 62 10.05 -18.19 0.63
CA TRP A 62 10.36 -18.27 2.05
C TRP A 62 11.83 -18.59 2.31
N LEU A 63 12.40 -19.53 1.56
CA LEU A 63 13.80 -19.92 1.68
C LEU A 63 14.72 -18.74 1.29
N ALA A 64 14.43 -18.08 0.17
CA ALA A 64 15.20 -16.92 -0.26
C ALA A 64 15.15 -15.76 0.74
N ASP A 65 13.97 -15.49 1.30
CA ASP A 65 13.78 -14.46 2.32
C ASP A 65 14.59 -14.76 3.60
N HIS A 66 14.68 -16.03 4.02
CA HIS A 66 15.52 -16.43 5.16
C HIS A 66 17.02 -16.30 4.88
N ILE A 67 17.48 -16.76 3.71
CA ILE A 67 18.90 -16.69 3.33
C ILE A 67 19.37 -15.24 3.24
N VAL A 68 18.59 -14.38 2.57
CA VAL A 68 18.89 -12.94 2.46
C VAL A 68 18.81 -12.26 3.81
N GLY A 69 17.82 -12.60 4.63
CA GLY A 69 17.68 -12.06 5.99
C GLY A 69 18.88 -12.39 6.88
N LEU A 70 19.36 -13.64 6.85
CA LEU A 70 20.53 -14.07 7.63
C LEU A 70 21.82 -13.40 7.12
N ALA A 71 22.05 -13.44 5.81
CA ALA A 71 23.26 -12.90 5.19
C ALA A 71 23.32 -11.36 5.19
N GLY A 72 22.17 -10.68 5.28
CA GLY A 72 22.07 -9.22 5.36
C GLY A 72 22.38 -8.64 6.75
N THR A 73 22.62 -9.48 7.77
CA THR A 73 22.96 -8.98 9.11
C THR A 73 24.45 -8.70 9.27
N MET A 74 24.79 -7.63 9.99
CA MET A 74 26.19 -7.31 10.31
C MET A 74 26.85 -8.39 11.21
N ALA A 75 26.06 -9.06 12.05
CA ALA A 75 26.54 -10.15 12.90
C ALA A 75 27.07 -11.35 12.09
N PHE A 76 26.43 -11.68 10.97
CA PHE A 76 26.89 -12.75 10.08
C PHE A 76 28.26 -12.44 9.46
N PHE A 77 28.50 -11.18 9.08
CA PHE A 77 29.79 -10.75 8.54
C PHE A 77 30.91 -10.89 9.57
N TYR A 78 30.68 -10.47 10.82
CA TYR A 78 31.67 -10.65 11.89
C TYR A 78 31.92 -12.11 12.22
N PHE A 79 30.88 -12.95 12.21
CA PHE A 79 31.03 -14.39 12.36
C PHE A 79 31.91 -14.99 11.26
N LEU A 80 31.68 -14.61 10.01
CA LEU A 80 32.48 -15.05 8.86
C LEU A 80 33.95 -14.62 9.00
N ALA A 81 34.19 -13.37 9.36
CA ALA A 81 35.52 -12.84 9.58
C ALA A 81 36.26 -13.58 10.72
N LEU A 82 35.55 -13.88 11.81
CA LEU A 82 36.09 -14.65 12.92
C LEU A 82 36.37 -16.11 12.53
N LEU A 83 35.49 -16.73 11.75
CA LEU A 83 35.68 -18.07 11.21
C LEU A 83 36.92 -18.13 10.30
N MET A 84 37.09 -17.14 9.43
CA MET A 84 38.27 -17.01 8.57
C MET A 84 39.55 -16.83 9.39
N ALA A 85 39.54 -15.92 10.38
CA ALA A 85 40.68 -15.69 11.25
C ALA A 85 41.02 -16.94 12.08
N GLY A 86 40.02 -17.63 12.62
CA GLY A 86 40.19 -18.87 13.37
C GLY A 86 40.76 -20.00 12.51
N TRP A 87 40.27 -20.16 11.28
CA TRP A 87 40.80 -21.13 10.33
C TRP A 87 42.25 -20.83 9.94
N ALA A 88 42.57 -19.58 9.63
CA ALA A 88 43.92 -19.14 9.31
C ALA A 88 44.88 -19.38 10.49
N LEU A 89 44.47 -19.02 11.71
CA LEU A 89 45.26 -19.25 12.92
C LEU A 89 45.48 -20.75 13.19
N TRP A 90 44.47 -21.59 12.96
CA TRP A 90 44.60 -23.03 13.09
C TRP A 90 45.63 -23.59 12.10
N GLN A 91 45.47 -23.28 10.81
CA GLN A 91 46.34 -23.83 9.75
C GLN A 91 47.77 -23.29 9.81
N SER A 92 47.96 -21.98 10.01
CA SER A 92 49.32 -21.39 10.08
C SER A 92 49.99 -21.63 11.42
N GLY A 93 49.23 -21.62 12.52
CA GLY A 93 49.79 -21.72 13.87
C GLY A 93 50.13 -23.15 14.29
N ILE A 94 49.27 -24.12 13.95
CA ILE A 94 49.43 -25.51 14.40
C ILE A 94 50.20 -26.31 13.35
N GLU A 95 49.82 -26.17 12.08
CA GLU A 95 50.34 -26.99 10.99
C GLU A 95 51.53 -26.38 10.23
N HIS A 96 52.01 -25.17 10.59
CA HIS A 96 53.17 -24.49 9.98
C HIS A 96 53.14 -24.49 8.43
N ASP A 97 51.98 -24.19 7.83
CA ASP A 97 51.80 -24.18 6.37
C ASP A 97 52.00 -25.55 5.67
N ARG A 98 52.09 -26.65 6.43
CA ARG A 98 52.08 -28.03 5.90
C ARG A 98 50.70 -28.70 6.01
N GLY A 99 49.71 -27.97 6.51
CA GLY A 99 48.36 -28.47 6.73
C GLY A 99 47.56 -28.69 5.45
N PHE A 100 46.30 -29.08 5.65
CA PHE A 100 45.35 -29.38 4.57
C PHE A 100 45.05 -28.17 3.65
N ASP A 101 45.17 -26.94 4.17
CA ASP A 101 44.89 -25.70 3.43
C ASP A 101 45.98 -24.64 3.75
N PRO A 102 47.19 -24.74 3.15
CA PRO A 102 48.26 -23.76 3.32
C PRO A 102 47.87 -22.39 2.76
N PHE A 103 48.52 -21.32 3.25
CA PHE A 103 48.36 -19.98 2.68
C PHE A 103 48.64 -20.03 1.15
N PRO A 104 47.70 -19.62 0.27
CA PRO A 104 46.64 -18.62 0.46
C PRO A 104 45.21 -19.14 0.76
N TYR A 105 45.04 -20.31 1.39
CA TYR A 105 43.75 -20.89 1.81
C TYR A 105 42.76 -21.15 0.66
N ALA A 106 43.19 -21.94 -0.33
CA ALA A 106 42.40 -22.22 -1.52
C ALA A 106 41.05 -22.92 -1.21
N PHE A 107 41.01 -23.80 -0.21
CA PHE A 107 39.79 -24.53 0.15
C PHE A 107 38.75 -23.59 0.80
N LEU A 108 39.19 -22.78 1.76
CA LEU A 108 38.33 -21.78 2.40
C LEU A 108 37.79 -20.78 1.36
N PHE A 109 38.67 -20.29 0.48
CA PHE A 109 38.28 -19.38 -0.60
C PHE A 109 37.29 -20.02 -1.56
N PHE A 110 37.45 -21.30 -1.90
CA PHE A 110 36.53 -22.02 -2.76
C PHE A 110 35.13 -22.16 -2.15
N ILE A 111 35.03 -22.56 -0.87
CA ILE A 111 33.73 -22.72 -0.22
C ILE A 111 33.04 -21.37 -0.01
N LEU A 112 33.76 -20.42 0.58
CA LEU A 112 33.20 -19.13 1.00
C LEU A 112 33.02 -18.16 -0.17
N GLY A 113 33.96 -18.15 -1.11
CA GLY A 113 33.94 -17.29 -2.28
C GLY A 113 33.21 -17.92 -3.46
N GLY A 114 33.41 -19.21 -3.72
CA GLY A 114 32.81 -19.89 -4.86
C GLY A 114 31.38 -20.37 -4.58
N ILE A 115 31.25 -21.34 -3.68
CA ILE A 115 29.96 -22.01 -3.42
C ILE A 115 28.94 -21.05 -2.84
N MET A 116 29.30 -20.33 -1.77
CA MET A 116 28.36 -19.41 -1.12
C MET A 116 27.90 -18.31 -2.08
N GLN A 117 28.81 -17.66 -2.82
CA GLN A 117 28.41 -16.63 -3.79
C GLN A 117 27.52 -17.20 -4.91
N SER A 118 27.83 -18.41 -5.40
CA SER A 118 27.00 -19.08 -6.41
C SER A 118 25.57 -19.31 -5.93
N LEU A 119 25.37 -19.60 -4.63
CA LEU A 119 24.05 -19.72 -4.02
C LEU A 119 23.41 -18.35 -3.75
N PHE A 120 24.20 -17.33 -3.41
CA PHE A 120 23.69 -16.00 -3.09
C PHE A 120 23.15 -15.27 -4.31
N VAL A 121 23.84 -15.29 -5.46
CA VAL A 121 23.45 -14.49 -6.64
C VAL A 121 22.03 -14.79 -7.13
N PRO A 122 21.62 -16.05 -7.36
CA PRO A 122 20.25 -16.38 -7.81
C PRO A 122 19.21 -16.12 -6.73
N THR A 123 19.56 -16.37 -5.46
CA THR A 123 18.68 -16.13 -4.32
C THR A 123 18.39 -14.63 -4.18
N MET A 124 19.41 -13.80 -4.32
CA MET A 124 19.28 -12.35 -4.29
C MET A 124 18.49 -11.83 -5.50
N LEU A 125 18.73 -12.38 -6.70
CA LEU A 125 18.00 -12.01 -7.92
C LEU A 125 16.51 -12.38 -7.84
N THR A 126 16.19 -13.55 -7.30
CA THR A 126 14.79 -13.95 -7.10
C THR A 126 14.13 -13.15 -5.97
N ALA A 127 14.87 -12.74 -4.96
CA ALA A 127 14.37 -11.82 -3.94
C ALA A 127 14.10 -10.42 -4.49
N SER A 128 15.01 -9.86 -5.29
CA SER A 128 14.83 -8.53 -5.91
C SER A 128 13.72 -8.53 -6.96
N ASN A 129 13.62 -9.56 -7.81
CA ASN A 129 12.51 -9.70 -8.77
C ASN A 129 11.15 -9.74 -8.06
N ARG A 130 11.05 -10.42 -6.91
CA ARG A 130 9.82 -10.44 -6.10
C ARG A 130 9.56 -9.11 -5.40
N ALA A 131 10.59 -8.38 -4.99
CA ALA A 131 10.43 -7.04 -4.43
C ALA A 131 9.88 -6.07 -5.49
N ALA A 132 10.49 -6.04 -6.68
CA ALA A 132 10.04 -5.23 -7.81
C ALA A 132 8.59 -5.55 -8.23
N GLU A 133 8.22 -6.83 -8.27
CA GLU A 133 6.84 -7.23 -8.58
C GLU A 133 5.84 -6.76 -7.50
N ARG A 134 6.22 -6.84 -6.22
CA ARG A 134 5.37 -6.31 -5.12
C ARG A 134 5.18 -4.80 -5.23
N ASP A 135 6.26 -4.08 -5.54
CA ASP A 135 6.23 -2.63 -5.72
C ASP A 135 5.34 -2.26 -6.92
N ARG A 136 5.48 -2.96 -8.04
CA ARG A 136 4.61 -2.73 -9.22
C ARG A 136 3.13 -2.95 -8.93
N ILE A 137 2.77 -4.05 -8.25
CA ILE A 137 1.37 -4.32 -7.87
C ILE A 137 0.84 -3.24 -6.93
N LYS A 138 1.67 -2.79 -5.98
CA LYS A 138 1.30 -1.71 -5.05
C LYS A 138 1.08 -0.40 -5.81
N ASP A 139 1.98 -0.05 -6.71
CA ASP A 139 1.89 1.16 -7.53
C ASP A 139 0.64 1.14 -8.42
N GLU A 140 0.33 -0.01 -9.05
CA GLU A 140 -0.91 -0.17 -9.83
C GLU A 140 -2.17 0.00 -8.96
N ALA A 141 -2.16 -0.56 -7.75
CA ALA A 141 -3.30 -0.48 -6.83
C ALA A 141 -3.49 0.94 -6.26
N ASP A 142 -2.39 1.60 -5.90
CA ASP A 142 -2.39 2.99 -5.46
C ASP A 142 -2.85 3.91 -6.60
N HIS A 143 -2.34 3.71 -7.83
CA HIS A 143 -2.76 4.49 -9.00
C HIS A 143 -4.27 4.43 -9.23
N ARG A 144 -4.87 3.23 -9.18
CA ARG A 144 -6.33 3.07 -9.30
C ARG A 144 -7.09 3.77 -8.18
N ALA A 145 -6.60 3.66 -6.94
CA ALA A 145 -7.22 4.32 -5.79
C ALA A 145 -7.18 5.86 -5.93
N TRP A 146 -6.04 6.41 -6.38
CA TRP A 146 -5.88 7.84 -6.64
C TRP A 146 -6.81 8.32 -7.74
N THR A 147 -6.89 7.61 -8.87
CA THR A 147 -7.79 7.97 -9.98
C THR A 147 -9.24 8.02 -9.52
N HIS A 148 -9.71 7.00 -8.79
CA HIS A 148 -11.06 6.99 -8.24
C HIS A 148 -11.29 8.13 -7.24
N LEU A 149 -10.29 8.49 -6.43
CA LEU A 149 -10.38 9.63 -5.52
C LEU A 149 -10.51 10.96 -6.28
N TYR A 150 -9.76 11.14 -7.37
CA TYR A 150 -9.87 12.33 -8.23
C TYR A 150 -11.24 12.42 -8.92
N GLU A 151 -11.78 11.30 -9.41
CA GLU A 151 -13.13 11.25 -9.99
C GLU A 151 -14.20 11.68 -8.99
N VAL A 152 -14.14 11.14 -7.76
CA VAL A 152 -15.07 11.52 -6.68
C VAL A 152 -14.93 13.00 -6.31
N ASN A 153 -13.69 13.51 -6.24
CA ASN A 153 -13.44 14.92 -5.93
C ASN A 153 -14.01 15.86 -7.03
N ASP A 154 -13.80 15.52 -8.30
CA ASP A 154 -14.33 16.31 -9.41
C ASP A 154 -15.87 16.32 -9.41
N GLU A 155 -16.50 15.18 -9.11
CA GLU A 155 -17.95 15.09 -8.97
C GLU A 155 -18.46 15.97 -7.80
N GLN A 156 -17.76 15.96 -6.66
CA GLN A 156 -18.08 16.84 -5.53
C GLN A 156 -17.97 18.32 -5.92
N LEU A 157 -16.89 18.71 -6.60
CA LEU A 157 -16.68 20.09 -7.02
C LEU A 157 -17.74 20.53 -8.05
N ARG A 158 -18.14 19.63 -8.94
CA ARG A 158 -19.22 19.84 -9.91
C ARG A 158 -20.56 20.10 -9.22
N ILE A 159 -20.88 19.33 -8.17
CA ILE A 159 -22.07 19.54 -7.34
C ILE A 159 -22.01 20.90 -6.63
N LEU A 160 -20.86 21.26 -6.04
CA LEU A 160 -20.68 22.54 -5.35
C LEU A 160 -20.85 23.74 -6.30
N ARG A 161 -20.25 23.67 -7.50
CA ARG A 161 -20.41 24.70 -8.54
C ARG A 161 -21.86 24.84 -8.96
N ARG A 162 -22.55 23.72 -9.22
CA ARG A 162 -23.97 23.73 -9.59
C ARG A 162 -24.86 24.34 -8.50
N LEU A 163 -24.53 24.10 -7.22
CA LEU A 163 -25.24 24.71 -6.11
C LEU A 163 -24.98 26.22 -6.03
N ALA A 164 -23.74 26.65 -6.24
CA ALA A 164 -23.38 28.07 -6.28
C ALA A 164 -24.12 28.80 -7.41
N ASP A 165 -24.15 28.24 -8.61
CA ASP A 165 -24.86 28.82 -9.76
C ASP A 165 -26.38 28.96 -9.48
N TRP A 166 -26.99 27.95 -8.85
CA TRP A 166 -28.41 28.00 -8.48
C TRP A 166 -28.71 29.07 -7.43
N LEU A 167 -27.83 29.27 -6.45
CA LEU A 167 -27.99 30.31 -5.43
C LEU A 167 -27.90 31.71 -6.04
N ASP A 168 -26.96 31.93 -6.94
CA ASP A 168 -26.79 33.20 -7.66
C ASP A 168 -28.03 33.52 -8.53
N GLU A 169 -28.60 32.51 -9.20
CA GLU A 169 -29.85 32.64 -9.95
C GLU A 169 -31.03 33.08 -9.07
N GLN A 170 -31.16 32.50 -7.87
CA GLN A 170 -32.21 32.86 -6.91
C GLN A 170 -32.07 34.32 -6.44
N GLU A 171 -30.84 34.76 -6.18
CA GLU A 171 -30.56 36.12 -5.72
C GLU A 171 -30.89 37.15 -6.81
N ARG A 172 -30.59 36.83 -8.08
CA ARG A 172 -31.01 37.63 -9.25
C ARG A 172 -32.53 37.74 -9.37
N HIS A 173 -33.26 36.63 -9.22
CA HIS A 173 -34.72 36.63 -9.30
C HIS A 173 -35.40 37.35 -8.12
N ALA A 174 -34.82 37.26 -6.92
CA ALA A 174 -35.33 37.96 -5.74
C ALA A 174 -35.11 39.48 -5.80
N SER A 175 -34.08 39.93 -6.53
CA SER A 175 -33.70 41.34 -6.69
C SER A 175 -34.44 42.05 -7.83
N ALA A 176 -35.24 41.34 -8.63
CA ALA A 176 -36.03 41.95 -9.70
C ALA A 176 -37.15 42.84 -9.11
N PRO A 177 -37.22 44.14 -9.46
CA PRO A 177 -38.20 45.06 -8.91
C PRO A 177 -39.62 44.59 -9.26
N ARG A 178 -40.48 44.49 -8.24
CA ARG A 178 -41.90 44.18 -8.41
C ARG A 178 -42.55 45.37 -9.13
N ALA A 179 -42.77 45.21 -10.43
CA ALA A 179 -43.57 46.11 -11.26
C ALA A 179 -45.05 46.06 -10.86
#